data_AF-A0A6C0E9P2-F1
#
_entry.id   AF-A0A6C0E9P2-F1
#
_cell.length_a   1.000
_cell.length_b   1.000
_cell.length_c   1.000
_cell.angle_alpha   90.00
_cell.angle_beta   90.00
_cell.angle_gamma   90.00
#
_symmetry.space_group_name_H-M   'P 1'
#
loop_
_entity.id
_entity.type
_entity.pdbx_description
1 polymer ?
#
loop_
_entity_poly.entity_id
_entity_poly.type
_entity_poly.pdbx_seq_one_letter_code
_entity_poly.pdbx_strand_id
1 'polypeptide(L)'
;MEFLRKILIIIIILLIIYLIWRLIKKSSENKQYVELNDHTSIKEGLLGLGSIIATPESELESLKSKEPVKILTVKPELTNLPLKEYCIMGSYNSAITGKYVNLDMVKYVLSRGCRFLDFEVFYINNKKSKDIDDIYTPVVSYVLDNKFKNLETENSILLDKVLAAAVANGFSSNSPNNGDPLFIQLRIKPVKVDKSEYSGFSDDNAYLDNFKKNEVLKKDFYKAVAKSVDYALKSKLYNGQVTKDTKFADLMGKVVLIIDKTIEPKYKDYCSCNLEEQNCYDLTKYVNMESGGINLFLLQYNEILKQHTLPPTIV
;
A
#
# COMPACT_ATOMS: atom_id res chain seq x y z
N MET A 1 -8.10 -40.25 44.45
CA MET A 1 -7.82 -38.86 43.99
C MET A 1 -6.99 -38.84 42.70
N GLU A 2 -5.89 -39.59 42.59
CA GLU A 2 -5.07 -39.61 41.36
C GLU A 2 -5.77 -40.19 40.12
N PHE A 3 -6.59 -41.22 40.30
CA PHE A 3 -7.35 -41.85 39.21
C PHE A 3 -8.36 -40.88 38.58
N LEU A 4 -9.12 -40.15 39.39
CA LEU A 4 -10.04 -39.11 38.94
C LEU A 4 -9.31 -37.96 38.21
N ARG A 5 -8.11 -37.59 38.66
CA ARG A 5 -7.27 -36.58 37.98
C ARG A 5 -6.86 -37.03 36.58
N LYS A 6 -6.48 -38.30 36.41
CA LYS A 6 -6.11 -38.88 35.10
C LYS A 6 -7.31 -38.93 34.15
N ILE A 7 -8.50 -39.29 34.64
CA ILE A 7 -9.74 -39.26 33.86
C ILE A 7 -10.08 -37.84 33.41
N LEU A 8 -9.96 -36.85 34.30
CA LEU A 8 -10.25 -35.46 33.98
C LEU A 8 -9.33 -34.91 32.87
N ILE A 9 -8.04 -35.25 32.90
CA ILE A 9 -7.07 -34.85 31.87
C ILE A 9 -7.45 -35.44 30.51
N ILE A 10 -7.87 -36.70 30.46
CA ILE A 10 -8.32 -37.35 29.22
C ILE A 10 -9.56 -36.64 28.65
N ILE A 11 -10.53 -36.29 29.50
CA ILE A 11 -11.72 -35.55 29.08
C ILE A 11 -11.35 -34.17 28.52
N ILE A 12 -10.42 -33.45 29.16
CA ILE A 12 -9.94 -32.15 28.66
C ILE A 12 -9.26 -32.29 27.30
N ILE A 13 -8.40 -33.30 27.12
CA ILE A 13 -7.74 -33.56 25.84
C ILE A 13 -8.77 -33.87 24.75
N LEU A 14 -9.78 -34.69 25.04
CA LEU A 14 -10.85 -35.00 24.09
C LEU A 14 -11.68 -33.76 23.73
N LEU A 15 -11.96 -32.87 24.69
CA LEU A 15 -12.63 -31.59 24.44
C LEU A 15 -11.77 -30.65 23.57
N ILE A 16 -10.46 -30.58 23.82
CA ILE A 16 -9.54 -29.78 23.01
C ILE A 16 -9.48 -30.32 21.58
N ILE A 17 -9.36 -31.64 21.40
CA ILE A 17 -9.36 -32.27 20.07
C ILE A 17 -10.68 -31.98 19.34
N TYR A 18 -11.82 -32.10 20.04
CA TYR A 18 -13.12 -31.78 19.48
C TYR A 18 -13.24 -30.31 19.05
N LEU A 19 -12.77 -29.37 19.88
CA LEU A 19 -12.76 -27.95 19.56
C LEU A 19 -11.85 -27.64 18.36
N ILE A 20 -10.65 -28.22 18.32
CA ILE A 20 -9.72 -28.07 17.18
C ILE A 20 -10.35 -28.63 15.90
N TRP A 21 -10.92 -29.83 15.95
CA TRP A 21 -11.61 -30.43 14.80
C TRP A 21 -12.77 -29.56 14.31
N ARG A 22 -13.59 -29.04 15.23
CA ARG A 22 -14.69 -28.12 14.91
C ARG A 22 -14.20 -26.82 14.26
N LEU A 23 -13.08 -26.26 14.74
CA LEU A 23 -12.48 -25.05 14.16
C LEU A 23 -11.92 -25.33 12.76
N ILE A 24 -11.26 -26.46 12.54
CA ILE A 24 -10.77 -26.89 11.22
C ILE A 24 -11.94 -27.08 10.25
N LYS A 25 -13.00 -27.76 10.66
CA LYS A 25 -14.18 -27.99 9.81
C LYS A 25 -14.85 -26.67 9.41
N LYS A 26 -15.04 -25.75 10.37
CA LYS A 26 -15.61 -24.42 10.08
C LYS A 26 -14.70 -23.58 9.17
N SER A 27 -13.38 -23.71 9.32
CA SER A 27 -12.41 -23.07 8.42
C SER A 27 -12.52 -23.60 7.00
N SER A 28 -12.69 -24.92 6.83
CA SER A 28 -12.89 -25.56 5.52
C SER A 28 -14.22 -25.17 4.87
N GLU A 29 -15.32 -25.14 5.63
CA GLU A 29 -16.63 -24.70 5.12
C GLU A 29 -16.57 -23.24 4.67
N ASN A 30 -15.98 -22.35 5.48
CA ASN A 30 -15.78 -20.94 5.10
C ASN A 30 -14.95 -20.80 3.82
N LYS A 31 -13.92 -21.64 3.62
CA LYS A 31 -13.12 -21.64 2.39
C LYS A 31 -13.97 -22.04 1.18
N GLN A 32 -14.85 -23.03 1.33
CA GLN A 32 -15.77 -23.46 0.28
C GLN A 32 -16.86 -22.41 -0.01
N TYR A 33 -17.35 -21.69 0.99
CA TYR A 33 -18.28 -20.55 0.80
C TYR A 33 -17.64 -19.38 0.05
N VAL A 34 -16.34 -19.12 0.25
CA VAL A 34 -15.59 -18.14 -0.54
C VAL A 34 -15.43 -18.62 -1.98
N GLU A 35 -15.09 -19.89 -2.20
CA GLU A 35 -14.94 -20.47 -3.55
C GLU A 35 -16.27 -20.56 -4.33
N LEU A 36 -17.41 -20.85 -3.65
CA LEU A 36 -18.73 -20.94 -4.30
C LEU A 36 -19.32 -19.58 -4.67
N ASN A 37 -19.04 -18.53 -3.90
CA ASN A 37 -19.47 -17.15 -4.21
C ASN A 37 -18.58 -16.47 -5.28
N ASP A 38 -17.47 -17.10 -5.67
CA ASP A 38 -16.59 -16.65 -6.75
C ASP A 38 -17.20 -16.89 -8.16
N HIS A 39 -18.33 -17.61 -8.24
CA HIS A 39 -19.03 -17.90 -9.50
C HIS A 39 -19.99 -16.80 -9.97
N THR A 40 -20.18 -15.72 -9.21
CA THR A 40 -20.72 -14.43 -9.73
C THR A 40 -19.59 -13.41 -9.90
N SER A 41 -18.41 -13.87 -10.34
CA SER A 41 -17.17 -13.10 -10.38
C SER A 41 -17.27 -11.89 -11.32
N ILE A 42 -17.33 -10.72 -10.70
CA ILE A 42 -16.52 -9.60 -11.18
C ILE A 42 -15.09 -10.13 -11.21
N LYS A 43 -14.57 -10.47 -12.39
CA LYS A 43 -13.16 -10.82 -12.54
C LYS A 43 -12.35 -9.56 -12.27
N GLU A 44 -11.83 -9.42 -11.06
CA GLU A 44 -10.74 -8.47 -10.79
C GLU A 44 -9.56 -8.91 -11.68
N GLY A 45 -9.21 -8.08 -12.66
CA GLY A 45 -8.39 -8.48 -13.81
C GLY A 45 -6.95 -8.93 -13.50
N LEU A 46 -6.52 -8.98 -12.25
CA LEU A 46 -5.14 -9.20 -11.85
C LEU A 46 -4.57 -10.59 -12.22
N LEU A 47 -5.41 -11.55 -12.63
CA LEU A 47 -4.96 -12.86 -13.10
C LEU A 47 -4.98 -12.93 -14.63
N GLY A 48 -3.95 -12.35 -15.25
CA GLY A 48 -3.57 -12.55 -16.64
C GLY A 48 -3.07 -13.97 -16.91
N LEU A 49 -3.89 -15.00 -16.65
CA LEU A 49 -3.64 -16.37 -17.09
C LEU A 49 -4.08 -16.52 -18.55
N GLY A 50 -3.19 -16.21 -19.50
CA GLY A 50 -3.51 -16.50 -20.90
C GLY A 50 -2.51 -16.18 -22.01
N SER A 51 -1.44 -15.40 -21.79
CA SER A 51 -0.48 -15.13 -22.88
C SER A 51 0.85 -15.82 -22.65
N ILE A 52 1.21 -16.70 -23.59
CA ILE A 52 2.47 -17.46 -23.65
C ILE A 52 3.69 -16.51 -23.83
N ILE A 53 3.45 -15.21 -24.06
CA ILE A 53 4.45 -14.13 -24.02
C ILE A 53 3.80 -12.94 -23.31
N ALA A 54 4.15 -12.71 -22.04
CA ALA A 54 3.66 -11.57 -21.27
C ALA A 54 4.69 -10.44 -21.31
N THR A 55 4.41 -9.39 -22.09
CA THR A 55 5.10 -8.09 -22.05
C THR A 55 4.33 -7.11 -21.15
N PRO A 56 4.98 -6.07 -20.59
CA PRO A 56 4.30 -5.04 -19.80
C PRO A 56 3.07 -4.43 -20.49
N GLU A 57 3.14 -4.24 -21.81
CA GLU A 57 2.06 -3.66 -22.61
C GLU A 57 0.92 -4.67 -22.81
N SER A 58 1.24 -5.92 -23.17
CA SER A 58 0.22 -6.95 -23.38
C SER A 58 -0.55 -7.28 -22.09
N GLU A 59 0.10 -7.22 -20.93
CA GLU A 59 -0.55 -7.43 -19.64
C GLU A 59 -1.52 -6.29 -19.35
N LEU A 60 -1.09 -5.03 -19.53
CA LEU A 60 -1.97 -3.87 -19.39
C LEU A 60 -3.19 -3.92 -20.32
N GLU A 61 -3.00 -4.25 -21.61
CA GLU A 61 -4.12 -4.33 -22.56
C GLU A 61 -5.16 -5.38 -22.14
N SER A 62 -4.72 -6.48 -21.52
CA SER A 62 -5.64 -7.52 -21.01
C SER A 62 -6.51 -7.05 -19.84
N LEU A 63 -6.06 -6.01 -19.10
CA LEU A 63 -6.79 -5.41 -17.97
C LEU A 63 -7.79 -4.33 -18.40
N LYS A 64 -7.69 -3.83 -19.63
CA LYS A 64 -8.52 -2.72 -20.09
C LYS A 64 -9.96 -3.16 -20.26
N SER A 65 -10.84 -2.60 -19.44
CA SER A 65 -12.28 -2.78 -19.55
C SER A 65 -12.83 -1.88 -20.65
N LYS A 66 -13.74 -2.44 -21.45
CA LYS A 66 -14.45 -1.74 -22.54
C LYS A 66 -15.65 -0.93 -22.04
N GLU A 67 -16.00 -1.06 -20.77
CA GLU A 67 -17.17 -0.39 -20.19
C GLU A 67 -16.96 1.13 -20.13
N PRO A 68 -17.99 1.92 -20.49
CA PRO A 68 -17.90 3.37 -20.47
C PRO A 68 -17.81 3.88 -19.03
N VAL A 69 -17.00 4.91 -18.83
CA VAL A 69 -16.81 5.57 -17.54
C VAL A 69 -17.86 6.66 -17.36
N LYS A 70 -18.63 6.61 -16.27
CA LYS A 70 -19.70 7.57 -15.95
C LYS A 70 -19.41 8.47 -14.73
N ILE A 71 -18.23 8.32 -14.12
CA ILE A 71 -17.81 9.16 -13.00
C ILE A 71 -17.47 10.57 -13.49
N LEU A 72 -17.78 11.58 -12.68
CA LEU A 72 -17.52 12.99 -12.99
C LEU A 72 -16.99 13.66 -11.72
N THR A 73 -16.37 14.84 -11.88
CA THR A 73 -15.97 15.67 -10.76
C THR A 73 -17.16 16.02 -9.86
N VAL A 74 -16.91 16.02 -8.55
CA VAL A 74 -17.91 16.37 -7.54
C VAL A 74 -18.44 17.78 -7.79
N LYS A 75 -19.76 17.94 -7.77
CA LYS A 75 -20.38 19.25 -7.99
C LYS A 75 -20.08 20.21 -6.83
N PRO A 76 -19.88 21.52 -7.09
CA PRO A 76 -19.52 22.50 -6.05
C PRO A 76 -20.48 22.54 -4.86
N GLU A 77 -21.78 22.29 -5.06
CA GLU A 77 -22.76 22.31 -3.97
C GLU A 77 -22.54 21.18 -2.97
N LEU A 78 -21.92 20.09 -3.43
CA LEU A 78 -21.63 18.91 -2.64
C LEU A 78 -20.22 18.93 -2.04
N THR A 79 -19.34 19.89 -2.35
CA THR A 79 -17.94 19.89 -1.84
C THR A 79 -17.79 20.42 -0.41
N ASN A 80 -18.85 20.99 0.18
CA ASN A 80 -18.80 21.57 1.52
C ASN A 80 -18.94 20.54 2.66
N LEU A 81 -19.19 19.28 2.33
CA LEU A 81 -19.28 18.20 3.31
C LEU A 81 -17.87 17.79 3.80
N PRO A 82 -17.76 17.25 5.02
CA PRO A 82 -16.50 16.71 5.52
C PRO A 82 -16.10 15.43 4.77
N LEU A 83 -14.80 15.16 4.68
CA LEU A 83 -14.22 14.04 3.92
C LEU A 83 -14.86 12.67 4.21
N LYS A 84 -15.29 12.42 5.45
CA LYS A 84 -15.97 11.18 5.86
C LYS A 84 -17.30 10.89 5.15
N GLU A 85 -17.89 11.89 4.50
CA GLU A 85 -19.18 11.76 3.79
C GLU A 85 -19.00 11.35 2.31
N TYR A 86 -17.76 11.05 1.88
CA TYR A 86 -17.46 10.71 0.49
C TYR A 86 -16.97 9.27 0.36
N CYS A 87 -17.47 8.58 -0.67
CA CYS A 87 -16.88 7.35 -1.17
C CYS A 87 -15.83 7.70 -2.23
N ILE A 88 -14.58 7.31 -1.99
CA ILE A 88 -13.46 7.57 -2.91
C ILE A 88 -13.10 6.27 -3.62
N MET A 89 -13.16 6.26 -4.95
CA MET A 89 -12.73 5.11 -5.73
C MET A 89 -11.23 4.92 -5.62
N GLY A 90 -10.80 3.74 -5.18
CA GLY A 90 -9.39 3.40 -4.98
C GLY A 90 -8.91 2.28 -5.88
N SER A 91 -7.60 2.27 -6.11
CA SER A 91 -6.89 1.19 -6.78
C SER A 91 -5.78 0.71 -5.86
N TYR A 92 -5.78 -0.57 -5.53
CA TYR A 92 -4.72 -1.23 -4.79
C TYR A 92 -3.54 -1.53 -5.73
N ASN A 93 -2.29 -1.32 -5.28
CA ASN A 93 -1.11 -1.57 -6.11
C ASN A 93 -1.21 -0.90 -7.50
N SER A 94 -1.47 0.42 -7.54
CA SER A 94 -2.00 1.11 -8.71
C SER A 94 -1.10 1.16 -9.95
N ALA A 95 0.17 0.77 -9.82
CA ALA A 95 1.11 0.66 -10.94
C ALA A 95 1.32 -0.78 -11.40
N ILE A 96 0.64 -1.77 -10.81
CA ILE A 96 0.89 -3.19 -11.05
C ILE A 96 -0.15 -3.75 -12.03
N THR A 97 0.33 -4.37 -13.10
CA THR A 97 -0.52 -5.08 -14.08
C THR A 97 -0.62 -6.58 -13.81
N GLY A 98 0.17 -7.08 -12.85
CA GLY A 98 0.35 -8.47 -12.51
C GLY A 98 1.83 -8.69 -12.27
N LYS A 99 2.56 -9.20 -13.25
CA LYS A 99 4.03 -9.41 -13.16
C LYS A 99 4.84 -8.13 -13.33
N TYR A 100 4.26 -7.08 -13.90
CA TYR A 100 5.00 -5.86 -14.21
C TYR A 100 4.50 -4.64 -13.44
N VAL A 101 5.44 -3.73 -13.21
CA VAL A 101 5.17 -2.34 -12.82
C VAL A 101 5.11 -1.51 -14.11
N ASN A 102 4.04 -0.75 -14.31
CA ASN A 102 3.79 -0.01 -15.54
C ASN A 102 3.20 1.40 -15.24
N LEU A 103 3.82 2.46 -15.78
CA LEU A 103 3.32 3.84 -15.64
C LEU A 103 1.97 4.05 -16.34
N ASP A 104 1.72 3.36 -17.45
CA ASP A 104 0.45 3.43 -18.16
C ASP A 104 -0.69 2.76 -17.38
N MET A 105 -0.37 1.88 -16.41
CA MET A 105 -1.38 1.37 -15.47
C MET A 105 -1.89 2.49 -14.57
N VAL A 106 -0.99 3.36 -14.07
CA VAL A 106 -1.38 4.55 -13.29
C VAL A 106 -2.28 5.46 -14.11
N LYS A 107 -1.92 5.72 -15.36
CA LYS A 107 -2.76 6.48 -16.30
C LYS A 107 -4.12 5.81 -16.51
N TYR A 108 -4.13 4.49 -16.70
CA TYR A 108 -5.35 3.73 -16.93
C TYR A 108 -6.30 3.80 -15.73
N VAL A 109 -5.85 3.55 -14.50
CA VAL A 109 -6.73 3.62 -13.32
C VAL A 109 -7.28 5.03 -13.09
N LEU A 110 -6.47 6.08 -13.33
CA LEU A 110 -6.94 7.46 -13.28
C LEU A 110 -7.99 7.74 -14.36
N SER A 111 -7.83 7.20 -15.57
CA SER A 111 -8.85 7.31 -16.63
C SER A 111 -10.17 6.61 -16.31
N ARG A 112 -10.15 5.64 -15.38
CA ARG A 112 -11.34 5.00 -14.84
C ARG A 112 -11.99 5.78 -13.68
N GLY A 113 -11.35 6.86 -13.22
CA GLY A 113 -11.85 7.74 -12.18
C GLY A 113 -11.34 7.44 -10.77
N CYS A 114 -10.36 6.54 -10.62
CA CYS A 114 -9.74 6.28 -9.33
C CYS A 114 -9.06 7.56 -8.79
N ARG A 115 -9.34 7.91 -7.54
CA ARG A 115 -8.76 9.05 -6.83
C ARG A 115 -7.96 8.65 -5.61
N PHE A 116 -7.94 7.38 -5.24
CA PHE A 116 -7.04 6.84 -4.22
C PHE A 116 -6.08 5.86 -4.87
N LEU A 117 -4.80 6.23 -4.93
CA LEU A 117 -3.72 5.40 -5.47
C LEU A 117 -2.87 4.86 -4.34
N ASP A 118 -2.36 3.65 -4.51
CA ASP A 118 -1.62 2.93 -3.48
C ASP A 118 -0.39 2.25 -4.09
N PHE A 119 0.77 2.47 -3.47
CA PHE A 119 2.07 2.00 -3.96
C PHE A 119 2.91 1.38 -2.84
N GLU A 120 3.43 0.17 -3.03
CA GLU A 120 4.54 -0.33 -2.21
C GLU A 120 5.85 0.26 -2.69
N VAL A 121 6.66 0.75 -1.75
CA VAL A 121 7.93 1.41 -2.05
C VAL A 121 9.07 0.63 -1.41
N PHE A 122 10.11 0.36 -2.20
CA PHE A 122 11.31 -0.37 -1.80
C PHE A 122 12.57 0.46 -2.08
N TYR A 123 13.67 0.13 -1.41
CA TYR A 123 14.97 0.77 -1.58
C TYR A 123 15.97 -0.20 -2.17
N ILE A 124 16.15 -0.14 -3.50
CA ILE A 124 16.97 -1.11 -4.21
C ILE A 124 18.32 -0.49 -4.53
N ASN A 125 19.38 -1.28 -4.33
CA ASN A 125 20.72 -0.96 -4.78
C ASN A 125 20.85 -1.18 -6.29
N ASN A 126 21.01 -0.10 -7.04
CA ASN A 126 21.27 -0.13 -8.47
C ASN A 126 22.78 -0.06 -8.72
N LYS A 127 23.49 -1.17 -8.49
CA LYS A 127 24.91 -1.29 -8.86
C LYS A 127 25.06 -1.19 -10.38
N LYS A 128 25.50 -0.03 -10.88
CA LYS A 128 25.77 0.16 -12.32
C LYS A 128 27.23 -0.13 -12.73
N SER A 129 28.15 -0.30 -11.79
CA SER A 129 29.50 -0.82 -12.06
C SER A 129 30.18 -1.24 -10.74
N LYS A 130 31.25 -2.03 -10.80
CA LYS A 130 32.03 -2.45 -9.62
C LYS A 130 32.78 -1.30 -8.93
N ASP A 131 32.85 -0.13 -9.57
CA ASP A 131 33.68 1.02 -9.17
C ASP A 131 32.88 2.27 -8.74
N ILE A 132 31.56 2.16 -8.54
CA ILE A 132 30.72 3.27 -8.05
C ILE A 132 30.11 2.85 -6.72
N ASP A 133 30.11 3.76 -5.74
CA ASP A 133 29.43 3.60 -4.45
C ASP A 133 28.00 3.06 -4.63
N ASP A 134 27.51 2.28 -3.66
CA ASP A 134 26.17 1.71 -3.71
C ASP A 134 25.10 2.81 -3.90
N ILE A 135 24.51 2.90 -5.10
CA ILE A 135 23.43 3.85 -5.38
C ILE A 135 22.10 3.18 -5.06
N TYR A 136 21.53 3.54 -3.92
CA TYR A 136 20.18 3.12 -3.56
C TYR A 136 19.14 4.11 -4.05
N THR A 137 18.03 3.60 -4.59
CA THR A 137 16.92 4.44 -5.09
C THR A 137 15.57 3.89 -4.69
N PRO A 138 14.60 4.76 -4.31
CA PRO A 138 13.24 4.36 -4.03
C PRO A 138 12.52 3.98 -5.32
N VAL A 139 11.91 2.80 -5.34
CA VAL A 139 11.14 2.30 -6.48
C VAL A 139 9.81 1.71 -6.03
N VAL A 140 8.89 1.58 -6.97
CA VAL A 140 7.62 0.88 -6.82
C VAL A 140 7.73 -0.53 -7.41
N SER A 141 7.20 -1.49 -6.66
CA SER A 141 7.08 -2.93 -6.98
C SER A 141 6.03 -3.54 -6.01
N TYR A 142 5.98 -4.87 -5.83
CA TYR A 142 5.29 -5.49 -4.70
C TYR A 142 6.01 -6.76 -4.22
N VAL A 143 5.69 -7.18 -3.00
CA VAL A 143 6.20 -8.41 -2.38
C VAL A 143 5.07 -9.19 -1.72
N LEU A 144 5.15 -10.52 -1.72
CA LEU A 144 4.27 -11.37 -0.91
C LEU A 144 4.90 -11.76 0.42
N ASP A 145 6.22 -11.64 0.56
CA ASP A 145 6.94 -12.03 1.75
C ASP A 145 6.91 -10.94 2.84
N ASN A 146 6.72 -11.35 4.10
CA ASN A 146 6.67 -10.41 5.23
C ASN A 146 8.04 -9.77 5.56
N LYS A 147 9.13 -10.26 4.95
CA LYS A 147 10.50 -9.75 5.15
C LYS A 147 10.90 -8.73 4.08
N PHE A 148 10.09 -8.56 3.03
CA PHE A 148 10.27 -7.62 1.93
C PHE A 148 11.56 -7.85 1.14
N LYS A 149 11.92 -9.12 0.92
CA LYS A 149 13.19 -9.51 0.33
C LYS A 149 13.12 -9.74 -1.17
N ASN A 150 12.06 -10.40 -1.62
CA ASN A 150 11.95 -10.86 -3.00
C ASN A 150 10.80 -10.12 -3.67
N LEU A 151 11.16 -9.22 -4.58
CA LEU A 151 10.20 -8.54 -5.43
C LEU A 151 9.53 -9.58 -6.32
N GLU A 152 8.21 -9.48 -6.42
CA GLU A 152 7.39 -10.38 -7.21
C GLU A 152 7.23 -9.91 -8.66
N THR A 153 7.57 -8.65 -8.91
CA THR A 153 7.54 -8.09 -10.26
C THR A 153 8.86 -8.32 -10.99
N GLU A 154 8.77 -8.53 -12.30
CA GLU A 154 9.91 -8.70 -13.20
C GLU A 154 10.72 -7.41 -13.38
N ASN A 155 10.09 -6.25 -13.13
CA ASN A 155 10.72 -4.94 -13.19
C ASN A 155 10.34 -4.07 -11.99
N SER A 156 10.97 -2.90 -11.85
CA SER A 156 10.57 -1.86 -10.91
C SER A 156 10.70 -0.48 -11.56
N ILE A 157 9.98 0.52 -11.03
CA ILE A 157 10.02 1.89 -11.55
C ILE A 157 10.32 2.86 -10.43
N LEU A 158 11.18 3.86 -10.67
CA LEU A 158 11.50 4.90 -9.71
C LEU A 158 10.23 5.58 -9.17
N LEU A 159 10.21 5.82 -7.86
CA LEU A 159 9.05 6.41 -7.19
C LEU A 159 8.68 7.78 -7.76
N ASP A 160 9.67 8.64 -8.03
CA ASP A 160 9.46 9.97 -8.58
C ASP A 160 8.71 9.94 -9.94
N LYS A 161 9.04 8.97 -10.80
CA LYS A 161 8.34 8.77 -12.09
C LYS A 161 6.90 8.34 -11.89
N VAL A 162 6.63 7.43 -10.95
CA VAL A 162 5.27 6.98 -10.63
C VAL A 162 4.43 8.14 -10.08
N LEU A 163 4.98 8.91 -9.14
CA LEU A 163 4.33 10.08 -8.55
C LEU A 163 4.08 11.19 -9.60
N ALA A 164 5.07 11.45 -10.47
CA ALA A 164 4.92 12.40 -11.55
C ALA A 164 3.84 11.96 -12.56
N ALA A 165 3.78 10.68 -12.91
CA ALA A 165 2.74 10.13 -13.76
C ALA A 165 1.34 10.28 -13.12
N ALA A 166 1.23 10.05 -11.80
CA ALA A 166 -0.02 10.22 -11.07
C ALA A 166 -0.52 11.67 -11.13
N VAL A 167 0.36 12.65 -10.87
CA VAL A 167 -0.01 14.08 -10.93
C VAL A 167 -0.32 14.52 -12.36
N ALA A 168 0.51 14.12 -13.34
CA ALA A 168 0.36 14.51 -14.74
C ALA A 168 -0.97 14.01 -15.33
N ASN A 169 -1.45 12.84 -14.92
CA ASN A 169 -2.69 12.27 -15.45
C ASN A 169 -3.90 12.60 -14.57
N GLY A 170 -3.75 12.64 -13.25
CA GLY A 170 -4.86 12.79 -12.30
C GLY A 170 -5.57 14.14 -12.39
N PHE A 171 -4.86 15.21 -12.76
CA PHE A 171 -5.48 16.54 -12.93
C PHE A 171 -5.62 16.96 -14.40
N SER A 172 -5.45 16.01 -15.33
CA SER A 172 -5.60 16.24 -16.77
C SER A 172 -6.96 15.78 -17.28
N SER A 173 -7.28 16.06 -18.54
CA SER A 173 -8.47 15.54 -19.22
C SER A 173 -8.48 14.01 -19.35
N ASN A 174 -7.36 13.32 -19.09
CA ASN A 174 -7.36 11.85 -19.05
C ASN A 174 -8.16 11.31 -17.87
N SER A 175 -8.31 12.06 -16.78
CA SER A 175 -9.13 11.69 -15.62
C SER A 175 -10.53 12.33 -15.78
N PRO A 176 -11.61 11.55 -15.75
CA PRO A 176 -12.97 12.08 -15.92
C PRO A 176 -13.45 12.97 -14.77
N ASN A 177 -12.78 12.87 -13.62
CA ASN A 177 -13.01 13.65 -12.40
C ASN A 177 -11.74 14.41 -11.96
N ASN A 178 -11.11 15.10 -12.90
CA ASN A 178 -9.83 15.80 -12.72
C ASN A 178 -9.83 16.99 -11.75
N GLY A 179 -11.01 17.48 -11.33
CA GLY A 179 -11.13 18.51 -10.29
C GLY A 179 -11.05 17.96 -8.87
N ASP A 180 -11.27 16.67 -8.67
CA ASP A 180 -11.33 16.04 -7.35
C ASP A 180 -9.94 16.02 -6.67
N PRO A 181 -9.82 15.86 -5.35
CA PRO A 181 -8.55 15.53 -4.70
C PRO A 181 -7.96 14.20 -5.21
N LEU A 182 -6.64 14.09 -5.18
CA LEU A 182 -5.91 12.83 -5.44
C LEU A 182 -5.24 12.36 -4.15
N PHE A 183 -5.65 11.22 -3.63
CA PHE A 183 -5.05 10.57 -2.46
C PHE A 183 -3.97 9.59 -2.94
N ILE A 184 -2.76 9.72 -2.40
CA ILE A 184 -1.65 8.82 -2.72
C ILE A 184 -1.16 8.20 -1.43
N GLN A 185 -1.33 6.88 -1.30
CA GLN A 185 -0.81 6.08 -0.21
C GLN A 185 0.54 5.47 -0.59
N LEU A 186 1.53 5.67 0.28
CA LEU A 186 2.82 4.99 0.20
C LEU A 186 2.94 3.97 1.34
N ARG A 187 3.15 2.72 0.94
CA ARG A 187 3.52 1.60 1.79
C ARG A 187 5.02 1.42 1.73
N ILE A 188 5.74 2.21 2.52
CA ILE A 188 7.21 2.23 2.55
C ILE A 188 7.69 0.99 3.30
N LYS A 189 8.33 0.06 2.59
CA LYS A 189 8.75 -1.26 3.09
C LYS A 189 10.28 -1.31 3.23
N PRO A 190 10.86 -0.78 4.33
CA PRO A 190 12.28 -0.94 4.59
C PRO A 190 12.61 -2.42 4.79
N VAL A 191 13.75 -2.88 4.25
CA VAL A 191 14.20 -4.26 4.42
C VAL A 191 14.20 -4.64 5.89
N LYS A 192 13.55 -5.75 6.23
CA LYS A 192 13.52 -6.28 7.60
C LYS A 192 14.66 -7.26 7.77
N VAL A 193 15.55 -6.94 8.70
CA VAL A 193 16.68 -7.80 9.07
C VAL A 193 16.26 -8.68 10.23
N ASP A 194 16.31 -10.00 10.01
CA ASP A 194 15.92 -10.99 11.00
C ASP A 194 17.09 -11.26 11.95
N LYS A 195 16.88 -11.20 13.26
CA LYS A 195 17.92 -11.50 14.25
C LYS A 195 18.48 -12.93 14.08
N SER A 196 17.65 -13.85 13.60
CA SER A 196 18.05 -15.25 13.36
C SER A 196 19.01 -15.41 12.18
N GLU A 197 19.12 -14.45 11.26
CA GLU A 197 20.13 -14.48 10.20
C GLU A 197 21.53 -14.14 10.72
N TYR A 198 21.64 -13.59 11.93
CA TYR A 198 22.90 -13.20 12.57
C TYR A 198 23.22 -14.01 13.82
N SER A 199 22.34 -14.94 14.23
CA SER A 199 22.51 -15.76 15.44
C SER A 199 23.61 -16.83 15.34
N GLY A 200 24.32 -16.89 14.21
CA GLY A 200 25.52 -17.73 14.03
C GLY A 200 26.85 -17.01 14.35
N PHE A 201 26.83 -15.71 14.63
CA PHE A 201 28.03 -14.96 15.00
C PHE A 201 28.19 -14.94 16.52
N SER A 202 29.31 -15.48 17.00
CA SER A 202 29.72 -15.45 18.41
C SER A 202 30.31 -14.11 18.86
N ASP A 203 30.32 -13.10 17.97
CA ASP A 203 30.92 -11.79 18.21
C ASP A 203 29.82 -10.72 18.20
N ASP A 204 29.44 -10.26 19.39
CA ASP A 204 28.38 -9.26 19.63
C ASP A 204 28.61 -7.96 18.85
N ASN A 205 29.86 -7.65 18.46
CA ASN A 205 30.22 -6.44 17.73
C ASN A 205 29.73 -6.46 16.26
N ALA A 206 29.80 -7.61 15.57
CA ALA A 206 29.39 -7.72 14.18
C ALA A 206 27.86 -7.55 14.00
N TYR A 207 27.07 -8.00 14.98
CA TYR A 207 25.62 -7.78 14.99
C TYR A 207 25.29 -6.28 15.17
N LEU A 208 25.95 -5.61 16.11
CA LEU A 208 25.74 -4.18 16.37
C LEU A 208 26.08 -3.32 15.15
N ASP A 209 27.15 -3.65 14.43
CA ASP A 209 27.56 -2.93 13.22
C ASP A 209 26.56 -3.10 12.08
N ASN A 210 26.05 -4.32 11.87
CA ASN A 210 24.99 -4.57 10.88
C ASN A 210 23.67 -3.89 11.27
N PHE A 211 23.30 -3.90 12.55
CA PHE A 211 22.10 -3.22 13.04
C PHE A 211 22.18 -1.71 12.79
N LYS A 212 23.30 -1.07 13.18
CA LYS A 212 23.55 0.35 12.92
C LYS A 212 23.51 0.68 11.43
N LYS A 213 24.13 -0.17 10.59
CA LYS A 213 24.08 -0.01 9.13
C LYS A 213 22.65 -0.04 8.59
N ASN A 214 21.80 -0.91 9.11
CA ASN A 214 20.39 -0.96 8.72
C ASN A 214 19.59 0.27 9.18
N GLU A 215 19.86 0.80 10.37
CA GLU A 215 19.22 2.05 10.81
C GLU A 215 19.61 3.24 9.92
N VAL A 216 20.88 3.33 9.53
CA VAL A 216 21.34 4.34 8.58
C VAL A 216 20.64 4.16 7.22
N LEU A 217 20.60 2.94 6.69
CA LEU A 217 19.94 2.65 5.41
C LEU A 217 18.45 2.99 5.44
N LYS A 218 17.77 2.75 6.57
CA LYS A 218 16.37 3.18 6.76
C LYS A 218 16.24 4.70 6.69
N LYS A 219 17.09 5.45 7.40
CA LYS A 219 17.09 6.92 7.36
C LYS A 219 17.29 7.43 5.94
N ASP A 220 18.26 6.87 5.21
CA ASP A 220 18.54 7.24 3.82
C ASP A 220 17.35 6.94 2.92
N PHE A 221 16.67 5.80 3.14
CA PHE A 221 15.48 5.45 2.39
C PHE A 221 14.35 6.48 2.58
N TYR A 222 14.00 6.82 3.82
CA TYR A 222 12.94 7.80 4.09
C TYR A 222 13.27 9.20 3.54
N LYS A 223 14.53 9.63 3.63
CA LYS A 223 15.00 10.88 3.02
C LYS A 223 14.93 10.84 1.49
N ALA A 224 15.28 9.72 0.88
CA ALA A 224 15.18 9.54 -0.58
C ALA A 224 13.72 9.55 -1.04
N VAL A 225 12.81 8.92 -0.30
CA VAL A 225 11.36 9.01 -0.54
C VAL A 225 10.87 10.45 -0.42
N ALA A 226 11.28 11.18 0.61
CA ALA A 226 10.94 12.58 0.78
C ALA A 226 11.41 13.46 -0.40
N LYS A 227 12.60 13.19 -0.93
CA LYS A 227 13.11 13.84 -2.14
C LYS A 227 12.23 13.55 -3.36
N SER A 228 11.83 12.30 -3.58
CA SER A 228 10.91 11.94 -4.66
C SER A 228 9.54 12.62 -4.53
N VAL A 229 9.04 12.72 -3.29
CA VAL A 229 7.79 13.43 -2.97
C VAL A 229 7.90 14.93 -3.23
N ASP A 230 8.97 15.59 -2.76
CA ASP A 230 9.19 17.03 -2.99
C ASP A 230 9.27 17.32 -4.49
N TYR A 231 10.04 16.51 -5.23
CA TYR A 231 10.19 16.68 -6.67
C TYR A 231 8.86 16.53 -7.42
N ALA A 232 8.11 15.46 -7.14
CA ALA A 232 6.94 15.10 -7.94
C ALA A 232 5.63 15.76 -7.47
N LEU A 233 5.45 15.96 -6.16
CA LEU A 233 4.15 16.31 -5.59
C LEU A 233 4.05 17.74 -5.07
N LYS A 234 5.17 18.40 -4.72
CA LYS A 234 5.17 19.70 -4.00
C LYS A 234 4.26 20.77 -4.60
N SER A 235 4.17 20.85 -5.92
CA SER A 235 3.36 21.86 -6.61
C SER A 235 1.84 21.66 -6.45
N LYS A 236 1.40 20.43 -6.13
CA LYS A 236 -0.01 20.05 -5.98
C LYS A 236 -0.35 19.56 -4.58
N LEU A 237 0.64 19.26 -3.75
CA LEU A 237 0.45 18.76 -2.39
C LEU A 237 -0.38 19.74 -1.55
N TYR A 238 -1.34 19.20 -0.81
CA TYR A 238 -2.09 19.95 0.18
C TYR A 238 -1.16 20.39 1.32
N ASN A 239 -1.34 21.62 1.81
CA ASN A 239 -0.56 22.14 2.93
C ASN A 239 -1.35 21.94 4.23
N GLY A 240 -0.81 21.14 5.15
CA GLY A 240 -1.41 20.86 6.45
C GLY A 240 -1.88 19.42 6.61
N GLN A 241 -2.46 19.13 7.78
CA GLN A 241 -3.00 17.81 8.10
C GLN A 241 -4.44 17.68 7.59
N VAL A 242 -4.80 16.49 7.12
CA VAL A 242 -6.15 16.14 6.68
C VAL A 242 -6.76 15.18 7.70
N THR A 243 -7.99 15.47 8.12
CA THR A 243 -8.76 14.65 9.04
C THR A 243 -10.10 14.27 8.43
N LYS A 244 -10.86 13.40 9.10
CA LYS A 244 -12.22 13.02 8.69
C LYS A 244 -13.18 14.21 8.58
N ASP A 245 -12.88 15.32 9.26
CA ASP A 245 -13.71 16.53 9.33
C ASP A 245 -13.20 17.65 8.41
N THR A 246 -12.08 17.46 7.70
CA THR A 246 -11.61 18.38 6.65
C THR A 246 -12.65 18.45 5.53
N LYS A 247 -12.99 19.66 5.08
CA LYS A 247 -13.96 19.83 3.99
C LYS A 247 -13.35 19.38 2.66
N PHE A 248 -14.15 18.71 1.84
CA PHE A 248 -13.68 18.23 0.54
C PHE A 248 -13.26 19.38 -0.40
N ALA A 249 -13.96 20.53 -0.30
CA ALA A 249 -13.64 21.76 -1.03
C ALA A 249 -12.19 22.21 -0.84
N ASP A 250 -11.63 22.04 0.37
CA ASP A 250 -10.26 22.44 0.69
C ASP A 250 -9.20 21.56 0.00
N LEU A 251 -9.61 20.36 -0.42
CA LEU A 251 -8.74 19.35 -1.04
C LEU A 251 -8.84 19.34 -2.58
N MET A 252 -9.84 20.00 -3.16
CA MET A 252 -10.09 20.00 -4.61
C MET A 252 -8.84 20.43 -5.39
N GLY A 253 -8.47 19.66 -6.41
CA GLY A 253 -7.28 19.92 -7.24
C GLY A 253 -5.94 19.76 -6.52
N LYS A 254 -5.92 19.15 -5.32
CA LYS A 254 -4.72 18.90 -4.51
C LYS A 254 -4.41 17.42 -4.37
N VAL A 255 -3.15 17.13 -4.05
CA VAL A 255 -2.69 15.81 -3.64
C VAL A 255 -2.72 15.71 -2.12
N VAL A 256 -3.27 14.62 -1.59
CA VAL A 256 -3.21 14.25 -0.18
C VAL A 256 -2.27 13.05 -0.05
N LEU A 257 -1.09 13.26 0.53
CA LEU A 257 -0.11 12.20 0.76
C LEU A 257 -0.43 11.44 2.06
N ILE A 258 -0.52 10.13 1.94
CA ILE A 258 -0.84 9.19 3.02
C ILE A 258 0.34 8.23 3.21
N ILE A 259 0.77 8.04 4.45
CA ILE A 259 1.76 6.99 4.79
C ILE A 259 1.07 5.88 5.57
N ASP A 260 1.31 4.64 5.15
CA ASP A 260 0.89 3.47 5.92
C ASP A 260 1.87 3.22 7.07
N LYS A 261 1.44 3.55 8.28
CA LYS A 261 2.26 3.39 9.48
C LYS A 261 2.22 1.97 10.06
N THR A 262 1.39 1.07 9.54
CA THR A 262 1.33 -0.31 10.04
C THR A 262 2.60 -1.09 9.71
N ILE A 263 3.33 -0.67 8.67
CA ILE A 263 4.56 -1.30 8.21
C ILE A 263 5.75 -0.94 9.12
N GLU A 264 5.89 0.35 9.43
CA GLU A 264 6.90 0.91 10.31
C GLU A 264 6.27 2.01 11.17
N PRO A 265 5.73 1.68 12.36
CA PRO A 265 4.98 2.62 13.20
C PRO A 265 5.80 3.85 13.63
N LYS A 266 7.13 3.69 13.68
CA LYS A 266 8.08 4.74 14.09
C LYS A 266 8.76 5.41 12.90
N TYR A 267 8.15 5.39 11.71
CA TYR A 267 8.78 5.91 10.50
C TYR A 267 9.31 7.35 10.63
N LYS A 268 8.64 8.18 11.44
CA LYS A 268 9.03 9.58 11.72
C LYS A 268 10.43 9.71 12.33
N ASP A 269 10.87 8.73 13.11
CA ASP A 269 12.19 8.72 13.75
C ASP A 269 13.32 8.63 12.70
N TYR A 270 13.00 8.19 11.48
CA TYR A 270 13.94 8.07 10.37
C TYR A 270 13.86 9.20 9.35
N CYS A 271 12.91 10.14 9.51
CA CYS A 271 12.66 11.21 8.54
C CYS A 271 13.43 12.51 8.85
N SER A 272 13.98 12.63 10.06
CA SER A 272 14.60 13.87 10.53
C SER A 272 15.85 14.25 9.74
N CYS A 273 15.94 15.54 9.42
CA CYS A 273 17.13 16.15 8.84
C CYS A 273 18.00 16.74 9.93
N ASN A 274 19.30 16.46 9.89
CA ASN A 274 20.26 17.16 10.73
C ASN A 274 20.52 18.56 10.15
N LEU A 275 20.82 19.54 11.01
CA LEU A 275 21.06 20.94 10.61
C LEU A 275 22.24 21.12 9.63
N GLU A 276 23.16 20.15 9.60
CA GLU A 276 24.36 20.16 8.77
C GLU A 276 24.19 19.48 7.40
N GLU A 277 23.07 18.78 7.18
CA GLU A 277 22.83 18.07 5.93
C GLU A 277 22.29 19.01 4.84
N GLN A 278 23.15 19.35 3.88
CA GLN A 278 22.73 20.05 2.67
C GLN A 278 21.80 19.14 1.84
N ASN A 279 20.67 19.68 1.37
CA ASN A 279 19.67 18.97 0.55
C ASN A 279 18.98 17.78 1.26
N CYS A 280 18.77 17.87 2.58
CA CYS A 280 17.93 16.90 3.27
C CYS A 280 16.43 17.25 3.15
N TYR A 281 15.62 16.21 2.93
CA TYR A 281 14.17 16.29 2.81
C TYR A 281 13.51 15.51 3.95
N ASP A 282 12.68 16.20 4.72
CA ASP A 282 11.95 15.61 5.85
C ASP A 282 10.57 15.18 5.40
N LEU A 283 10.36 13.86 5.30
CA LEU A 283 9.09 13.30 4.82
C LEU A 283 7.90 13.80 5.63
N THR A 284 8.05 14.01 6.95
CA THR A 284 6.95 14.39 7.85
C THR A 284 6.32 15.74 7.50
N LYS A 285 7.06 16.61 6.81
CA LYS A 285 6.57 17.91 6.32
C LYS A 285 5.63 17.79 5.13
N TYR A 286 5.63 16.65 4.45
CA TYR A 286 4.79 16.39 3.28
C TYR A 286 3.59 15.49 3.59
N VAL A 287 3.62 14.73 4.70
CA VAL A 287 2.55 13.79 5.04
C VAL A 287 1.31 14.54 5.51
N ASN A 288 0.17 14.31 4.83
CA ASN A 288 -1.10 14.91 5.17
C ASN A 288 -1.95 14.00 6.08
N MET A 289 -1.79 12.68 5.98
CA MET A 289 -2.56 11.69 6.75
C MET A 289 -1.75 10.40 6.95
N GLU A 290 -2.10 9.61 7.95
CA GLU A 290 -1.57 8.26 8.16
C GLU A 290 -2.70 7.22 8.09
N SER A 291 -2.49 6.15 7.32
CA SER A 291 -3.34 4.96 7.37
C SER A 291 -2.87 3.99 8.47
N GLY A 292 -3.77 3.13 8.95
CA GLY A 292 -3.54 2.32 10.15
C GLY A 292 -3.67 3.12 11.45
N GLY A 293 -4.32 4.28 11.39
CA GLY A 293 -4.60 5.17 12.53
C GLY A 293 -6.10 5.31 12.80
N ILE A 294 -6.46 6.36 13.53
CA ILE A 294 -7.86 6.63 13.90
C ILE A 294 -8.64 7.28 12.73
N ASN A 295 -7.95 8.03 11.86
CA ASN A 295 -8.58 8.74 10.74
C ASN A 295 -8.83 7.84 9.53
N LEU A 296 -7.91 6.88 9.28
CA LEU A 296 -8.03 5.88 8.24
C LEU A 296 -7.63 4.54 8.85
N PHE A 297 -8.63 3.86 9.42
CA PHE A 297 -8.45 2.62 10.17
C PHE A 297 -8.39 1.42 9.24
N LEU A 298 -7.61 0.42 9.65
CA LEU A 298 -7.62 -0.88 9.00
C LEU A 298 -8.89 -1.61 9.42
N LEU A 299 -9.82 -1.80 8.48
CA LEU A 299 -10.99 -2.64 8.68
C LEU A 299 -10.56 -4.11 8.69
N GLN A 300 -10.91 -4.83 9.75
CA GLN A 300 -10.78 -6.27 9.79
C GLN A 300 -11.91 -6.91 8.98
N TYR A 301 -11.65 -8.05 8.36
CA TYR A 301 -12.64 -8.80 7.58
C TYR A 301 -13.98 -9.01 8.34
N ASN A 302 -13.89 -9.34 9.64
CA ASN A 302 -15.06 -9.56 10.48
C ASN A 302 -15.89 -8.28 10.74
N GLU A 303 -15.28 -7.11 10.63
CA GLU A 303 -15.95 -5.82 10.76
C GLU A 303 -16.73 -5.50 9.48
N ILE A 304 -16.15 -5.81 8.31
CA ILE A 304 -16.80 -5.66 7.00
C ILE A 304 -18.02 -6.58 6.90
N LEU A 305 -17.92 -7.85 7.32
CA LEU A 305 -19.04 -8.80 7.29
C LEU A 305 -20.25 -8.36 8.14
N LYS A 306 -20.03 -7.48 9.12
CA LYS A 306 -21.09 -6.94 9.99
C LYS A 306 -21.63 -5.60 9.52
N GLN A 307 -21.03 -4.98 8.51
CA GLN A 307 -21.56 -3.74 7.94
C GLN A 307 -22.83 -4.07 7.14
N HIS A 308 -23.87 -3.26 7.32
CA HIS A 308 -25.12 -3.40 6.59
C HIS A 308 -24.84 -3.30 5.09
N THR A 309 -25.16 -4.37 4.34
CA THR A 309 -24.99 -4.47 2.89
C THR A 309 -26.07 -3.74 2.10
N LEU A 310 -26.93 -2.96 2.77
CA LEU A 310 -27.94 -2.15 2.10
C LEU A 310 -27.22 -0.97 1.43
N PRO A 311 -27.15 -0.93 0.09
CA PRO A 311 -26.58 0.22 -0.59
C PRO A 311 -27.39 1.46 -0.20
N PRO A 312 -26.75 2.62 0.01
CA PRO A 312 -27.48 3.85 0.28
C PRO A 312 -28.45 4.12 -0.86
N THR A 313 -29.74 4.22 -0.54
CA THR A 313 -30.76 4.70 -1.47
C THR A 313 -30.52 6.18 -1.68
N ILE A 314 -30.03 6.55 -2.86
CA ILE A 314 -30.01 7.94 -3.31
C ILE A 314 -31.48 8.29 -3.60
N VAL A 315 -32.10 9.07 -2.69
CA VAL A 315 -33.44 9.64 -2.86
C VAL A 315 -33.32 11.00 -3.53
#